data_AF-E8NHG0-F1
#
_entry.id   AF-E8NHG0-F1
#
_cell.length_a   1.000
_cell.length_b   1.000
_cell.length_c   1.000
_cell.angle_alpha   90.00
_cell.angle_beta   90.00
_cell.angle_gamma   90.00
#
_symmetry.space_group_name_H-M   'P 1'
#
loop_
_entity.id
_entity.type
_entity.pdbx_description
1 polymer ?
#
loop_
_entity_poly.entity_id
_entity_poly.type
_entity_poly.pdbx_seq_one_letter_code
_entity_poly.pdbx_strand_id
1 'polypeptide(L)'
;WERVTVCPRRGGAVGARMASRVLEPRHSTLFSACGALVLLMGGNFRTLRLAMRLAVYAVIGYLTYQRCMLHVAGGPSWVLARALGVHLVDCAVLGAWLWYLPLYSGKPYHTGSQRSLRFTELARNYLFADAVKYFNFRVIVDDPAVQMRDDTSQYLFSFHPHGVFPGTALFASLTAEWALKVGVNAQRYVSTHVASIVFNVPLLRDFNLRLGALSVSRRSVEASLKRGNSVLIVTGGQAEMLRTQVSSARMILITQHTGFIRLAIASRVPLVPLLCFAENNVLGMLQFPRIQRLSLRL
;
A
#
# COMPACT_ATOMS: atom_id res chain seq x y z
N TRP A 1 77.82 -21.97 -3.02
CA TRP A 1 76.57 -21.90 -3.78
C TRP A 1 75.51 -21.24 -2.92
N GLU A 2 75.59 -19.91 -2.84
CA GLU A 2 74.66 -19.06 -2.08
C GLU A 2 73.23 -19.20 -2.61
N ARG A 3 72.30 -19.56 -1.73
CA ARG A 3 70.86 -19.43 -1.99
C ARG A 3 70.40 -18.08 -1.46
N VAL A 4 70.17 -17.15 -2.38
CA VAL A 4 69.52 -15.86 -2.11
C VAL A 4 68.08 -16.12 -1.67
N THR A 5 67.78 -15.83 -0.41
CA THR A 5 66.41 -15.76 0.12
C THR A 5 65.73 -14.49 -0.37
N VAL A 6 64.77 -14.64 -1.30
CA VAL A 6 63.89 -13.56 -1.75
C VAL A 6 62.75 -13.39 -0.74
N CYS A 7 62.69 -12.21 -0.12
CA CYS A 7 61.60 -11.79 0.76
C CYS A 7 60.30 -11.61 -0.05
N PRO A 8 59.15 -12.18 0.35
CA PRO A 8 57.91 -11.99 -0.39
C PRO A 8 57.35 -10.59 -0.10
N ARG A 9 57.19 -9.78 -1.16
CA ARG A 9 56.52 -8.47 -1.10
C ARG A 9 55.12 -8.62 -0.51
N ARG A 10 54.87 -7.98 0.63
CA ARG A 10 53.53 -7.70 1.16
C ARG A 10 52.77 -6.80 0.16
N GLY A 11 52.03 -7.40 -0.77
CA GLY A 11 51.26 -6.66 -1.79
C GLY A 11 49.84 -7.16 -2.05
N GLY A 12 49.39 -8.25 -1.40
CA GLY A 12 48.13 -8.91 -1.77
C GLY A 12 46.91 -8.66 -0.86
N ALA A 13 47.09 -8.14 0.36
CA ALA A 13 46.04 -8.17 1.38
C ALA A 13 45.09 -6.96 1.40
N VAL A 14 45.39 -5.89 0.66
CA VAL A 14 44.61 -4.64 0.69
C VAL A 14 43.47 -4.64 -0.35
N GLY A 15 43.68 -5.25 -1.52
CA GLY A 15 42.69 -5.27 -2.61
C GLY A 15 41.45 -6.13 -2.31
N ALA A 16 41.65 -7.29 -1.67
CA ALA A 16 40.55 -8.20 -1.35
C ALA A 16 39.63 -7.68 -0.24
N ARG A 17 40.16 -6.91 0.74
CA ARG A 17 39.35 -6.27 1.80
C ARG A 17 38.60 -5.02 1.31
N MET A 18 39.05 -4.38 0.24
CA MET A 18 38.33 -3.26 -0.38
C MET A 18 37.16 -3.75 -1.24
N ALA A 19 37.33 -4.84 -1.98
CA ALA A 19 36.27 -5.42 -2.81
C ALA A 19 35.09 -5.98 -1.98
N SER A 20 35.36 -6.54 -0.79
CA SER A 20 34.31 -7.10 0.06
C SER A 20 33.39 -6.05 0.71
N ARG A 21 33.86 -4.79 0.87
CA ARG A 21 33.03 -3.66 1.36
C ARG A 21 32.21 -2.96 0.27
N VAL A 22 32.38 -3.32 -0.99
CA VAL A 22 31.76 -2.64 -2.15
C VAL A 22 30.36 -3.17 -2.46
N LEU A 23 29.99 -4.33 -1.92
CA LEU A 23 28.69 -5.00 -2.14
C LEU A 23 27.74 -4.95 -0.93
N GLU A 24 28.15 -4.38 0.21
CA GLU A 24 27.23 -4.21 1.34
C GLU A 24 26.21 -3.10 1.05
N PRO A 25 24.90 -3.31 1.31
CA PRO A 25 23.91 -2.25 1.23
C PRO A 25 24.31 -1.14 2.21
N ARG A 26 24.72 0.02 1.68
CA ARG A 26 25.19 1.12 2.52
C ARG A 26 24.07 1.55 3.47
N HIS A 27 24.39 1.66 4.76
CA HIS A 27 23.48 2.15 5.81
C HIS A 27 22.74 3.44 5.44
N SER A 28 23.31 4.28 4.56
CA SER A 28 22.68 5.49 4.02
C SER A 28 21.43 5.22 3.18
N THR A 29 21.41 4.19 2.35
CA THR A 29 20.27 3.86 1.48
C THR A 29 19.15 3.24 2.31
N LEU A 30 19.51 2.42 3.29
CA LEU A 30 18.58 1.85 4.26
C LEU A 30 18.02 2.94 5.20
N PHE A 31 18.83 3.91 5.62
CA PHE A 31 18.42 5.04 6.44
C PHE A 31 17.53 6.03 5.67
N SER A 32 17.79 6.27 4.38
CA SER A 32 16.90 7.07 3.53
C SER A 32 15.56 6.37 3.26
N ALA A 33 15.56 5.05 3.03
CA ALA A 33 14.36 4.27 2.87
C ALA A 33 13.54 4.17 4.18
N CYS A 34 14.20 3.90 5.31
CA CYS A 34 13.56 3.84 6.64
C CYS A 34 13.14 5.21 7.14
N GLY A 35 13.92 6.27 6.91
CA GLY A 35 13.59 7.64 7.30
C GLY A 35 12.38 8.17 6.54
N ALA A 36 12.28 7.88 5.24
CA ALA A 36 11.06 8.14 4.47
C ALA A 36 9.87 7.29 4.99
N LEU A 37 10.08 6.04 5.39
CA LEU A 37 9.02 5.17 5.91
C LEU A 37 8.50 5.60 7.30
N VAL A 38 9.39 6.04 8.20
CA VAL A 38 9.05 6.51 9.55
C VAL A 38 8.37 7.87 9.52
N LEU A 39 8.80 8.76 8.63
CA LEU A 39 8.15 10.06 8.42
C LEU A 39 6.74 9.92 7.82
N LEU A 40 6.40 8.81 7.14
CA LEU A 40 5.03 8.55 6.66
C LEU A 40 4.01 8.29 7.78
N MET A 41 4.46 7.91 8.99
CA MET A 41 3.57 7.48 10.08
C MET A 41 3.16 8.58 11.07
N GLY A 42 3.74 9.80 11.01
CA GLY A 42 3.52 10.82 12.05
C GLY A 42 3.35 12.26 11.55
N GLY A 43 2.12 12.78 11.63
CA GLY A 43 1.88 14.24 11.76
C GLY A 43 1.48 15.03 10.50
N ASN A 44 0.94 16.23 10.73
CA ASN A 44 0.10 17.01 9.84
C ASN A 44 0.66 17.22 8.40
N PHE A 45 -0.12 16.76 7.42
CA PHE A 45 0.34 16.24 6.12
C PHE A 45 0.88 17.25 5.09
N ARG A 46 0.91 18.55 5.34
CA ARG A 46 1.49 19.53 4.39
C ARG A 46 2.96 19.78 4.67
N THR A 47 3.28 20.10 5.93
CA THR A 47 4.64 20.38 6.39
C THR A 47 5.51 19.13 6.34
N LEU A 48 4.94 17.97 6.67
CA LEU A 48 5.63 16.68 6.57
C LEU A 48 5.99 16.32 5.13
N ARG A 49 5.07 16.48 4.17
CA ARG A 49 5.37 16.23 2.74
C ARG A 49 6.40 17.21 2.20
N LEU A 50 6.37 18.47 2.63
CA LEU A 50 7.40 19.45 2.29
C LEU A 50 8.75 19.10 2.92
N ALA A 51 8.76 18.69 4.19
CA ALA A 51 9.97 18.26 4.89
C ALA A 51 10.57 16.99 4.28
N MET A 52 9.74 16.02 3.88
CA MET A 52 10.20 14.85 3.12
C MET A 52 10.81 15.25 1.77
N ARG A 53 10.16 16.17 1.03
CA ARG A 53 10.71 16.71 -0.22
C ARG A 53 12.08 17.33 0.03
N LEU A 54 12.19 18.23 1.00
CA LEU A 54 13.42 18.91 1.36
C LEU A 54 14.50 17.95 1.88
N ALA A 55 14.15 16.95 2.67
CA ALA A 55 15.09 15.97 3.22
C ALA A 55 15.62 15.01 2.16
N VAL A 56 14.76 14.51 1.26
CA VAL A 56 15.18 13.70 0.11
C VAL A 56 16.11 14.53 -0.80
N TYR A 57 15.76 15.80 -1.07
CA TYR A 57 16.59 16.70 -1.87
C TYR A 57 17.94 17.01 -1.20
N ALA A 58 17.94 17.29 0.10
CA ALA A 58 19.15 17.60 0.85
C ALA A 58 20.08 16.38 0.96
N VAL A 59 19.54 15.19 1.20
CA VAL A 59 20.35 13.97 1.35
C VAL A 59 20.91 13.51 0.01
N ILE A 60 20.10 13.48 -1.06
CA ILE A 60 20.59 13.14 -2.40
C ILE A 60 21.67 14.15 -2.82
N GLY A 61 21.39 15.45 -2.70
CA GLY A 61 22.32 16.51 -3.05
C GLY A 61 23.63 16.44 -2.24
N TYR A 62 23.55 16.21 -0.93
CA TYR A 62 24.73 16.12 -0.05
C TYR A 62 25.58 14.88 -0.32
N LEU A 63 24.96 13.70 -0.49
CA LEU A 63 25.68 12.46 -0.80
C LEU A 63 26.33 12.50 -2.18
N THR A 64 25.66 13.15 -3.13
CA THR A 64 26.18 13.41 -4.47
C THR A 64 27.38 14.38 -4.42
N TYR A 65 27.24 15.51 -3.73
CA TYR A 65 28.30 16.51 -3.58
C TYR A 65 29.55 15.93 -2.89
N GLN A 66 29.38 15.25 -1.76
CA GLN A 66 30.48 14.62 -1.02
C GLN A 66 31.28 13.64 -1.88
N ARG A 67 30.60 12.81 -2.69
CA ARG A 67 31.27 11.84 -3.57
C ARG A 67 31.96 12.49 -4.75
N CYS A 68 31.37 13.53 -5.34
CA CYS A 68 32.00 14.30 -6.41
C CYS A 68 33.29 14.98 -5.91
N MET A 69 33.22 15.67 -4.76
CA MET A 69 34.36 16.40 -4.19
C MET A 69 35.51 15.48 -3.77
N LEU A 70 35.22 14.30 -3.21
CA LEU A 70 36.25 13.32 -2.85
C LEU A 70 36.99 12.72 -4.06
N HIS A 71 36.40 12.77 -5.26
CA HIS A 71 36.97 12.14 -6.46
C HIS A 71 37.63 13.12 -7.41
N VAL A 72 37.17 14.38 -7.45
CA VAL A 72 37.87 15.49 -8.11
C VAL A 72 39.25 15.74 -7.48
N ALA A 73 39.44 15.38 -6.20
CA ALA A 73 40.69 15.54 -5.47
C ALA A 73 41.79 14.47 -5.77
N GLY A 74 41.62 13.57 -6.76
CA GLY A 74 42.73 12.70 -7.22
C GLY A 74 42.39 11.25 -7.60
N GLY A 75 41.15 10.91 -7.93
CA GLY A 75 40.76 9.55 -8.31
C GLY A 75 40.94 9.22 -9.82
N PRO A 76 41.10 7.94 -10.20
CA PRO A 76 41.18 7.53 -11.60
C PRO A 76 39.88 7.78 -12.39
N SER A 77 39.99 8.01 -13.71
CA SER A 77 38.90 8.48 -14.59
C SER A 77 37.61 7.63 -14.60
N TRP A 78 37.71 6.32 -14.42
CA TRP A 78 36.53 5.44 -14.36
C TRP A 78 35.67 5.68 -13.10
N VAL A 79 36.27 6.20 -12.03
CA VAL A 79 35.55 6.55 -10.79
C VAL A 79 34.72 7.81 -10.99
N LEU A 80 35.24 8.78 -11.74
CA LEU A 80 34.50 9.98 -12.16
C LEU A 80 33.31 9.60 -13.05
N ALA A 81 33.51 8.71 -14.04
CA ALA A 81 32.43 8.21 -14.88
C ALA A 81 31.31 7.51 -14.07
N ARG A 82 31.69 6.70 -13.07
CA ARG A 82 30.74 6.08 -12.14
C ARG A 82 30.01 7.11 -11.27
N ALA A 83 30.70 8.13 -10.76
CA ALA A 83 30.09 9.19 -9.96
C ALA A 83 29.06 9.98 -10.79
N LEU A 84 29.41 10.35 -12.03
CA LEU A 84 28.48 10.96 -12.99
C LEU A 84 27.27 10.06 -13.26
N GLY A 85 27.48 8.75 -13.45
CA GLY A 85 26.39 7.79 -13.61
C GLY A 85 25.43 7.77 -12.41
N VAL A 86 25.95 7.80 -11.17
CA VAL A 86 25.12 7.90 -9.96
C VAL A 86 24.35 9.22 -9.92
N HIS A 87 24.99 10.34 -10.28
CA HIS A 87 24.31 11.65 -10.34
C HIS A 87 23.18 11.67 -11.38
N LEU A 88 23.38 11.04 -12.55
CA LEU A 88 22.32 10.93 -13.55
C LEU A 88 21.12 10.12 -13.04
N VAL A 89 21.38 9.02 -12.31
CA VAL A 89 20.32 8.24 -11.67
C VAL A 89 19.60 9.06 -10.59
N ASP A 90 20.33 9.79 -9.75
CA ASP A 90 19.78 10.66 -8.72
C ASP A 90 18.90 11.77 -9.33
N CYS A 91 19.36 12.41 -10.41
CA CYS A 91 18.60 13.38 -11.18
C CYS A 91 17.35 12.77 -11.83
N ALA A 92 17.44 11.54 -12.35
CA ALA A 92 16.30 10.83 -12.92
C ALA A 92 15.25 10.47 -11.85
N VAL A 93 15.69 10.00 -10.69
CA VAL A 93 14.82 9.73 -9.53
C VAL A 93 14.15 11.02 -9.06
N LEU A 94 14.91 12.12 -8.96
CA LEU A 94 14.37 13.44 -8.63
C LEU A 94 13.32 13.90 -9.64
N GLY A 95 13.63 13.81 -10.93
CA GLY A 95 12.70 14.13 -12.02
C GLY A 95 11.42 13.31 -11.97
N ALA A 96 11.54 12.00 -11.72
CA ALA A 96 10.39 11.10 -11.55
C ALA A 96 9.51 11.53 -10.36
N TRP A 97 10.11 11.89 -9.22
CA TRP A 97 9.36 12.38 -8.05
C TRP A 97 8.69 13.74 -8.29
N LEU A 98 9.38 14.68 -8.94
CA LEU A 98 8.81 15.99 -9.29
C LEU A 98 7.63 15.85 -10.24
N TRP A 99 7.69 14.90 -11.17
CA TRP A 99 6.58 14.56 -12.06
C TRP A 99 5.43 13.83 -11.35
N TYR A 100 5.77 12.92 -10.42
CA TYR A 100 4.78 12.05 -9.75
C TYR A 100 4.01 12.77 -8.63
N LEU A 101 4.67 13.62 -7.83
CA LEU A 101 4.07 14.30 -6.67
C LEU A 101 2.82 15.15 -6.99
N PRO A 102 2.74 15.87 -8.13
CA PRO A 102 1.51 16.56 -8.55
C PRO A 102 0.27 15.68 -8.63
N LEU A 103 0.42 14.36 -8.85
CA LEU A 103 -0.71 13.42 -8.90
C LEU A 103 -1.47 13.30 -7.57
N TYR A 104 -0.89 13.76 -6.46
CA TYR A 104 -1.54 13.82 -5.14
C TYR A 104 -2.54 14.97 -5.00
N SER A 105 -2.48 15.96 -5.89
CA SER A 105 -3.39 17.09 -5.92
C SER A 105 -4.84 16.64 -6.20
N GLY A 106 -5.81 17.43 -5.74
CA GLY A 106 -7.23 17.14 -5.97
C GLY A 106 -7.85 16.03 -5.10
N LYS A 107 -7.07 15.40 -4.21
CA LYS A 107 -7.56 14.36 -3.25
C LYS A 107 -8.41 13.27 -3.92
N PRO A 108 -7.87 12.52 -4.89
CA PRO A 108 -8.63 11.54 -5.68
C PRO A 108 -9.25 10.41 -4.84
N TYR A 109 -8.74 10.17 -3.63
CA TYR A 109 -9.30 9.24 -2.65
C TYR A 109 -10.66 9.65 -2.08
N HIS A 110 -11.13 10.89 -2.34
CA HIS A 110 -12.51 11.33 -2.06
C HIS A 110 -13.38 11.36 -3.33
N THR A 111 -12.81 11.78 -4.46
CA THR A 111 -13.55 12.02 -5.70
C THR A 111 -13.74 10.75 -6.54
N GLY A 112 -12.82 9.79 -6.43
CA GLY A 112 -12.75 8.62 -7.30
C GLY A 112 -12.26 8.91 -8.71
N SER A 113 -11.69 10.09 -8.97
CA SER A 113 -11.31 10.54 -10.31
C SER A 113 -10.18 9.73 -10.96
N GLN A 114 -9.49 8.88 -10.20
CA GLN A 114 -8.38 8.05 -10.70
C GLN A 114 -8.75 6.58 -10.93
N ARG A 115 -10.03 6.21 -10.77
CA ARG A 115 -10.51 4.86 -11.11
C ARG A 115 -10.31 4.60 -12.61
N SER A 116 -9.82 3.41 -12.95
CA SER A 116 -9.55 3.02 -14.33
C SER A 116 -10.16 1.66 -14.64
N LEU A 117 -11.17 1.63 -15.52
CA LEU A 117 -11.82 0.39 -15.94
C LEU A 117 -10.83 -0.60 -16.59
N ARG A 118 -9.93 -0.10 -17.44
CA ARG A 118 -8.87 -0.91 -18.05
C ARG A 118 -7.98 -1.57 -17.00
N PHE A 119 -7.62 -0.82 -15.96
CA PHE A 119 -6.81 -1.37 -14.87
C PHE A 119 -7.59 -2.37 -14.02
N THR A 120 -8.86 -2.09 -13.72
CA THR A 120 -9.74 -3.02 -13.00
C THR A 120 -9.89 -4.34 -13.77
N GLU A 121 -10.06 -4.28 -15.09
CA GLU A 121 -10.14 -5.45 -15.96
C GLU A 121 -8.83 -6.24 -16.01
N LEU A 122 -7.69 -5.55 -16.14
CA LEU A 122 -6.37 -6.18 -16.06
C LEU A 122 -6.18 -6.86 -14.69
N ALA A 123 -6.51 -6.18 -13.60
CA ALA A 123 -6.39 -6.73 -12.25
C ALA A 123 -7.30 -7.94 -12.06
N ARG A 124 -8.55 -7.89 -12.52
CA ARG A 124 -9.48 -9.02 -12.48
C ARG A 124 -8.92 -10.24 -13.22
N ASN A 125 -8.40 -10.03 -14.43
CA ASN A 125 -7.99 -11.14 -15.30
C ASN A 125 -6.61 -11.72 -14.94
N TYR A 126 -5.71 -10.93 -14.35
CA TYR A 126 -4.31 -11.35 -14.13
C TYR A 126 -3.83 -11.30 -12.68
N LEU A 127 -4.43 -10.46 -11.82
CA LEU A 127 -4.00 -10.36 -10.41
C LEU A 127 -4.93 -11.15 -9.49
N PHE A 128 -6.23 -11.01 -9.69
CA PHE A 128 -7.23 -11.63 -8.82
C PHE A 128 -7.71 -12.99 -9.34
N ALA A 129 -7.50 -13.31 -10.62
CA ALA A 129 -7.86 -14.61 -11.17
C ALA A 129 -7.15 -15.77 -10.43
N ASP A 130 -5.84 -15.62 -10.20
CA ASP A 130 -5.07 -16.63 -9.47
C ASP A 130 -5.49 -16.72 -8.01
N ALA A 131 -5.79 -15.60 -7.35
CA ALA A 131 -6.31 -15.60 -5.99
C ALA A 131 -7.67 -16.31 -5.90
N VAL A 132 -8.60 -16.00 -6.81
CA VAL A 132 -9.92 -16.65 -6.87
C VAL A 132 -9.78 -18.16 -7.07
N LYS A 133 -8.88 -18.59 -7.97
CA LYS A 133 -8.63 -20.01 -8.24
C LYS A 133 -7.95 -20.71 -7.05
N TYR A 134 -6.90 -20.12 -6.51
CA TYR A 134 -6.11 -20.69 -5.42
C TYR A 134 -6.93 -20.87 -4.15
N PHE A 135 -7.72 -19.86 -3.78
CA PHE A 135 -8.56 -19.90 -2.58
C PHE A 135 -9.92 -20.57 -2.82
N ASN A 136 -10.23 -21.03 -4.04
CA ASN A 136 -11.56 -21.52 -4.42
C ASN A 136 -12.65 -20.56 -3.94
N PHE A 137 -12.48 -19.27 -4.26
CA PHE A 137 -13.34 -18.20 -3.78
C PHE A 137 -14.78 -18.42 -4.26
N ARG A 138 -15.74 -18.29 -3.33
CA ARG A 138 -17.17 -18.47 -3.59
C ARG A 138 -17.96 -17.38 -2.89
N VAL A 139 -19.07 -16.99 -3.52
CA VAL A 139 -20.04 -16.06 -2.94
C VAL A 139 -21.32 -16.81 -2.61
N ILE A 140 -21.77 -16.67 -1.38
CA ILE A 140 -23.06 -17.20 -0.91
C ILE A 140 -23.93 -15.98 -0.58
N VAL A 141 -25.17 -15.98 -1.06
CA VAL A 141 -26.14 -14.92 -0.83
C VAL A 141 -27.31 -15.56 -0.10
N ASP A 142 -27.53 -15.13 1.14
CA ASP A 142 -28.60 -15.67 2.00
C ASP A 142 -29.96 -15.03 1.69
N ASP A 143 -29.97 -13.72 1.41
CA ASP A 143 -31.18 -12.96 1.07
C ASP A 143 -31.22 -12.63 -0.43
N PRO A 144 -32.14 -13.21 -1.22
CA PRO A 144 -32.30 -12.92 -2.64
C PRO A 144 -32.62 -11.45 -2.97
N ALA A 145 -33.09 -10.66 -2.00
CA ALA A 145 -33.32 -9.23 -2.17
C ALA A 145 -32.02 -8.43 -2.35
N VAL A 146 -30.86 -9.00 -1.99
CA VAL A 146 -29.55 -8.41 -2.26
C VAL A 146 -29.15 -8.74 -3.69
N GLN A 147 -29.52 -7.85 -4.62
CA GLN A 147 -29.17 -7.99 -6.02
C GLN A 147 -28.88 -6.63 -6.66
N MET A 148 -27.79 -6.57 -7.43
CA MET A 148 -27.27 -5.36 -8.08
C MET A 148 -27.40 -5.45 -9.60
N ARG A 149 -28.43 -6.12 -10.12
CA ARG A 149 -28.65 -6.26 -11.58
C ARG A 149 -29.46 -5.12 -12.17
N ASP A 150 -30.16 -4.37 -11.34
CA ASP A 150 -30.88 -3.16 -11.72
C ASP A 150 -30.00 -1.91 -11.54
N ASP A 151 -30.36 -0.87 -12.29
CA ASP A 151 -29.62 0.40 -12.30
C ASP A 151 -29.85 1.23 -11.02
N THR A 152 -30.84 0.85 -10.20
CA THR A 152 -31.27 1.58 -9.00
C THR A 152 -30.74 1.02 -7.69
N SER A 153 -30.35 -0.26 -7.63
CA SER A 153 -29.92 -0.84 -6.36
C SER A 153 -28.59 -0.25 -5.88
N GLN A 154 -28.60 0.11 -4.61
CA GLN A 154 -27.46 0.68 -3.91
C GLN A 154 -27.41 0.08 -2.51
N TYR A 155 -26.22 -0.32 -2.08
CA TYR A 155 -26.02 -0.96 -0.78
C TYR A 155 -24.80 -0.38 -0.05
N LEU A 156 -24.83 -0.46 1.28
CA LEU A 156 -23.66 -0.33 2.13
C LEU A 156 -23.31 -1.73 2.63
N PHE A 157 -22.21 -2.30 2.14
CA PHE A 157 -21.68 -3.58 2.54
C PHE A 157 -20.74 -3.43 3.74
N SER A 158 -21.01 -4.20 4.79
CA SER A 158 -20.24 -4.25 6.04
C SER A 158 -19.42 -5.53 6.06
N PHE A 159 -18.14 -5.44 5.74
CA PHE A 159 -17.25 -6.58 5.57
C PHE A 159 -16.51 -6.95 6.86
N HIS A 160 -16.57 -8.23 7.20
CA HIS A 160 -15.84 -8.88 8.28
C HIS A 160 -15.29 -10.24 7.84
N PRO A 161 -14.21 -10.74 8.45
CA PRO A 161 -13.29 -10.02 9.34
C PRO A 161 -12.28 -9.18 8.52
N HIS A 162 -11.56 -8.28 9.17
CA HIS A 162 -10.51 -7.46 8.56
C HIS A 162 -9.26 -8.29 8.21
N GLY A 163 -8.93 -9.31 9.02
CA GLY A 163 -7.63 -9.98 8.93
C GLY A 163 -6.45 -9.02 9.12
N VAL A 164 -5.23 -9.46 8.81
CA VAL A 164 -4.06 -8.54 8.77
C VAL A 164 -4.20 -7.55 7.61
N PHE A 165 -4.64 -8.05 6.46
CA PHE A 165 -4.91 -7.28 5.27
C PHE A 165 -6.23 -7.81 4.65
N PRO A 166 -7.28 -6.99 4.55
CA PRO A 166 -8.57 -7.41 4.02
C PRO A 166 -8.54 -7.41 2.49
N GLY A 167 -7.71 -8.28 1.90
CA GLY A 167 -7.49 -8.35 0.46
C GLY A 167 -8.77 -8.72 -0.29
N THR A 168 -9.58 -9.62 0.27
CA THR A 168 -10.83 -10.05 -0.36
C THR A 168 -11.83 -8.92 -0.50
N ALA A 169 -11.89 -8.00 0.47
CA ALA A 169 -12.73 -6.80 0.39
C ALA A 169 -12.40 -5.89 -0.81
N LEU A 170 -11.17 -5.95 -1.32
CA LEU A 170 -10.73 -5.14 -2.46
C LEU A 170 -11.11 -5.75 -3.81
N PHE A 171 -11.18 -7.08 -3.92
CA PHE A 171 -11.41 -7.74 -5.21
C PHE A 171 -12.73 -8.52 -5.31
N ALA A 172 -13.41 -8.85 -4.22
CA ALA A 172 -14.60 -9.70 -4.22
C ALA A 172 -15.65 -9.22 -5.23
N SER A 173 -15.95 -7.91 -5.22
CA SER A 173 -16.93 -7.28 -6.13
C SER A 173 -16.52 -7.24 -7.60
N LEU A 174 -15.27 -7.59 -7.91
CA LEU A 174 -14.73 -7.64 -9.27
C LEU A 174 -14.76 -9.06 -9.84
N THR A 175 -15.13 -10.07 -9.05
CA THR A 175 -15.10 -11.48 -9.44
C THR A 175 -16.34 -11.89 -10.24
N ALA A 176 -16.19 -12.95 -11.05
CA ALA A 176 -17.32 -13.57 -11.75
C ALA A 176 -18.36 -14.15 -10.78
N GLU A 177 -17.92 -14.71 -9.65
CA GLU A 177 -18.80 -15.22 -8.59
C GLU A 177 -19.70 -14.11 -8.03
N TRP A 178 -19.15 -12.93 -7.73
CA TRP A 178 -19.96 -11.79 -7.30
C TRP A 178 -20.94 -11.35 -8.38
N ALA A 179 -20.49 -11.22 -9.63
CA ALA A 179 -21.36 -10.85 -10.74
C ALA A 179 -22.50 -11.86 -10.95
N LEU A 180 -22.24 -13.16 -10.77
CA LEU A 180 -23.23 -14.20 -10.89
C LEU A 180 -24.24 -14.18 -9.74
N LYS A 181 -23.78 -14.00 -8.51
CA LYS A 181 -24.61 -14.12 -7.29
C LYS A 181 -25.30 -12.82 -6.93
N VAL A 182 -24.52 -11.77 -6.71
CA VAL A 182 -24.99 -10.44 -6.30
C VAL A 182 -25.39 -9.62 -7.52
N GLY A 183 -24.66 -9.70 -8.63
CA GLY A 183 -24.91 -8.87 -9.82
C GLY A 183 -23.91 -7.74 -9.96
N VAL A 184 -23.93 -7.11 -11.14
CA VAL A 184 -23.13 -5.93 -11.47
C VAL A 184 -24.04 -4.85 -12.06
N ASN A 185 -23.79 -3.62 -11.66
CA ASN A 185 -24.46 -2.44 -12.19
C ASN A 185 -23.55 -1.84 -13.29
N ALA A 186 -24.10 -1.50 -14.46
CA ALA A 186 -23.29 -1.04 -15.59
C ALA A 186 -22.81 0.42 -15.42
N GLN A 187 -23.54 1.22 -14.64
CA GLN A 187 -23.33 2.65 -14.46
C GLN A 187 -22.60 2.96 -13.15
N ARG A 188 -22.67 2.04 -12.18
CA ARG A 188 -22.14 2.18 -10.82
C ARG A 188 -21.25 0.99 -10.47
N TYR A 189 -20.49 1.11 -9.39
CA TYR A 189 -19.65 0.02 -8.91
C TYR A 189 -19.66 -0.03 -7.39
N VAL A 190 -19.14 -1.12 -6.83
CA VAL A 190 -18.87 -1.23 -5.40
C VAL A 190 -17.54 -0.55 -5.10
N SER A 191 -17.57 0.63 -4.48
CA SER A 191 -16.35 1.32 -4.04
C SER A 191 -15.91 0.80 -2.68
N THR A 192 -14.73 0.18 -2.61
CA THR A 192 -14.14 -0.29 -1.35
C THR A 192 -13.45 0.87 -0.61
N HIS A 193 -13.82 1.09 0.65
CA HIS A 193 -13.27 2.16 1.46
C HIS A 193 -12.19 1.64 2.42
N VAL A 194 -10.97 2.14 2.25
CA VAL A 194 -9.75 1.70 2.96
C VAL A 194 -9.13 2.82 3.79
N ALA A 195 -8.22 2.45 4.71
CA ALA A 195 -7.54 3.39 5.59
C ALA A 195 -6.85 4.52 4.81
N SER A 196 -6.92 5.76 5.33
CA SER A 196 -6.36 6.95 4.66
C SER A 196 -4.85 6.85 4.42
N ILE A 197 -4.13 6.11 5.27
CA ILE A 197 -2.68 5.88 5.15
C ILE A 197 -2.28 5.20 3.83
N VAL A 198 -3.16 4.37 3.25
CA VAL A 198 -2.94 3.71 1.96
C VAL A 198 -2.71 4.74 0.85
N PHE A 199 -3.35 5.91 0.93
CA PHE A 199 -3.24 6.97 -0.07
C PHE A 199 -2.04 7.90 0.14
N ASN A 200 -1.22 7.64 1.17
CA ASN A 200 0.03 8.35 1.40
C ASN A 200 1.25 7.60 0.85
N VAL A 201 1.13 6.28 0.63
CA VAL A 201 2.21 5.44 0.13
C VAL A 201 2.18 5.43 -1.41
N PRO A 202 3.24 5.90 -2.10
CA PRO A 202 3.36 5.83 -3.55
C PRO A 202 3.13 4.43 -4.10
N LEU A 203 2.64 4.34 -5.34
CA LEU A 203 2.30 3.09 -6.04
C LEU A 203 1.14 2.31 -5.40
N LEU A 204 1.20 2.02 -4.09
CA LEU A 204 0.09 1.43 -3.34
C LEU A 204 -1.16 2.30 -3.44
N ARG A 205 -1.00 3.62 -3.31
CA ARG A 205 -2.04 4.62 -3.58
C ARG A 205 -2.64 4.45 -4.96
N ASP A 206 -1.81 4.44 -6.01
CA ASP A 206 -2.30 4.45 -7.39
C ASP A 206 -2.97 3.13 -7.74
N PHE A 207 -2.43 2.03 -7.24
CA PHE A 207 -3.05 0.71 -7.33
C PHE A 207 -4.47 0.72 -6.77
N ASN A 208 -4.64 1.18 -5.53
CA ASN A 208 -5.94 1.26 -4.87
C ASN A 208 -6.89 2.22 -5.59
N LEU A 209 -6.41 3.41 -5.96
CA LEU A 209 -7.23 4.40 -6.66
C LEU A 209 -7.68 3.91 -8.04
N ARG A 210 -6.80 3.24 -8.80
CA ARG A 210 -7.13 2.69 -10.12
C ARG A 210 -8.16 1.56 -10.02
N LEU A 211 -8.11 0.75 -8.95
CA LEU A 211 -9.16 -0.23 -8.65
C LEU A 211 -10.50 0.41 -8.25
N GLY A 212 -10.51 1.70 -7.88
CA GLY A 212 -11.70 2.41 -7.41
C GLY A 212 -11.85 2.43 -5.89
N ALA A 213 -10.82 2.06 -5.14
CA ALA A 213 -10.83 2.17 -3.69
C ALA A 213 -10.71 3.64 -3.25
N LEU A 214 -11.38 3.97 -2.15
CA LEU A 214 -11.51 5.34 -1.62
C LEU A 214 -11.16 5.36 -0.13
N SER A 215 -10.99 6.55 0.43
CA SER A 215 -10.70 6.69 1.87
C SER A 215 -11.93 6.36 2.72
N VAL A 216 -11.75 5.62 3.81
CA VAL A 216 -12.77 5.30 4.82
C VAL A 216 -13.04 6.48 5.76
N SER A 217 -13.33 7.65 5.18
CA SER A 217 -13.83 8.80 5.92
C SER A 217 -15.31 9.00 5.63
N ARG A 218 -16.03 9.54 6.60
CA ARG A 218 -17.46 9.87 6.45
C ARG A 218 -17.73 10.65 5.16
N ARG A 219 -16.92 11.69 4.89
CA ARG A 219 -17.02 12.50 3.68
C ARG A 219 -16.87 11.69 2.39
N SER A 220 -15.90 10.78 2.32
CA SER A 220 -15.71 9.94 1.13
C SER A 220 -16.89 9.00 0.91
N VAL A 221 -17.36 8.37 1.99
CA VAL A 221 -18.45 7.39 1.92
C VAL A 221 -19.73 8.10 1.49
N GLU A 222 -20.09 9.22 2.13
CA GLU A 222 -21.22 10.06 1.73
C GLU A 222 -21.08 10.51 0.26
N ALA A 223 -19.89 10.90 -0.18
CA ALA A 223 -19.67 11.27 -1.57
C ALA A 223 -19.84 10.08 -2.54
N SER A 224 -19.47 8.87 -2.15
CA SER A 224 -19.68 7.66 -2.98
C SER A 224 -21.15 7.30 -3.06
N LEU A 225 -21.86 7.35 -1.93
CA LEU A 225 -23.30 7.11 -1.89
C LEU A 225 -24.06 8.17 -2.72
N LYS A 226 -23.69 9.45 -2.63
CA LYS A 226 -24.27 10.52 -3.48
C LYS A 226 -24.01 10.33 -4.97
N ARG A 227 -22.91 9.64 -5.33
CA ARG A 227 -22.63 9.23 -6.72
C ARG A 227 -23.39 7.96 -7.13
N GLY A 228 -24.30 7.44 -6.31
CA GLY A 228 -25.04 6.21 -6.61
C GLY A 228 -24.21 4.93 -6.53
N ASN A 229 -22.96 4.98 -6.04
CA ASN A 229 -22.16 3.78 -5.89
C ASN A 229 -22.62 2.99 -4.66
N SER A 230 -22.53 1.67 -4.74
CA SER A 230 -22.54 0.85 -3.53
C SER A 230 -21.20 0.98 -2.82
N VAL A 231 -21.20 0.89 -1.50
CA VAL A 231 -20.01 1.10 -0.67
C VAL A 231 -19.68 -0.19 0.04
N LEU A 232 -18.40 -0.56 0.10
CA LEU A 232 -17.92 -1.65 0.96
C LEU A 232 -16.95 -1.08 2.00
N ILE A 233 -17.22 -1.34 3.27
CA ILE A 233 -16.39 -0.92 4.40
C ILE A 233 -15.99 -2.15 5.19
N VAL A 234 -14.70 -2.25 5.53
CA VAL A 234 -14.21 -3.26 6.48
C VAL A 234 -14.44 -2.76 7.89
N THR A 235 -15.53 -3.19 8.51
CA THR A 235 -16.14 -2.53 9.67
C THR A 235 -15.45 -2.85 10.99
N GLY A 236 -14.75 -3.98 11.10
CA GLY A 236 -13.94 -4.28 12.29
C GLY A 236 -12.67 -3.43 12.40
N GLY A 237 -12.20 -2.88 11.28
CA GLY A 237 -11.09 -1.93 11.23
C GLY A 237 -9.81 -2.41 11.90
N GLN A 238 -9.01 -1.46 12.39
CA GLN A 238 -7.74 -1.73 13.06
C GLN A 238 -7.91 -2.58 14.34
N ALA A 239 -9.01 -2.41 15.08
CA ALA A 239 -9.28 -3.18 16.29
C ALA A 239 -9.38 -4.68 16.00
N GLU A 240 -10.05 -5.06 14.91
CA GLU A 240 -10.15 -6.45 14.46
C GLU A 240 -8.84 -6.97 13.87
N MET A 241 -8.15 -6.12 13.09
CA MET A 241 -6.84 -6.43 12.54
C MET A 241 -5.85 -6.90 13.63
N LEU A 242 -5.75 -6.16 14.74
CA LEU A 242 -4.82 -6.49 15.83
C LEU A 242 -5.20 -7.73 16.64
N ARG A 243 -6.48 -8.15 16.56
CA ARG A 243 -6.98 -9.38 17.18
C ARG A 243 -6.96 -10.58 16.23
N THR A 244 -6.48 -10.40 15.00
CA THR A 244 -6.43 -11.46 13.99
C THR A 244 -5.56 -12.61 14.47
N GLN A 245 -6.13 -13.82 14.41
CA GLN A 245 -5.46 -15.08 14.71
C GLN A 245 -5.77 -16.08 13.61
N VAL A 246 -4.76 -16.82 13.19
CA VAL A 246 -4.93 -17.95 12.28
C VAL A 246 -5.56 -19.08 13.07
N SER A 247 -6.75 -19.50 12.69
CA SER A 247 -7.47 -20.59 13.34
C SER A 247 -8.49 -21.22 12.39
N SER A 248 -8.57 -22.55 12.42
CA SER A 248 -9.61 -23.31 11.72
C SER A 248 -10.93 -23.39 12.49
N ALA A 249 -10.94 -23.05 13.78
CA ALA A 249 -12.09 -23.26 14.68
C ALA A 249 -12.69 -21.96 15.24
N ARG A 250 -11.98 -20.83 15.14
CA ARG A 250 -12.40 -19.56 15.75
C ARG A 250 -12.18 -18.39 14.81
N MET A 251 -13.15 -17.49 14.76
CA MET A 251 -13.06 -16.20 14.07
C MET A 251 -13.46 -15.11 15.07
N ILE A 252 -12.65 -14.06 15.18
CA ILE A 252 -12.89 -12.95 16.12
C ILE A 252 -13.41 -11.77 15.31
N LEU A 253 -14.59 -11.28 15.69
CA LEU A 253 -15.22 -10.11 15.08
C LEU A 253 -15.29 -8.94 16.06
N ILE A 254 -15.00 -7.72 15.60
CA ILE A 254 -15.16 -6.49 16.40
C ILE A 254 -16.36 -5.70 15.93
N THR A 255 -17.42 -5.67 16.76
CA THR A 255 -18.74 -5.12 16.39
C THR A 255 -19.07 -3.78 17.06
N GLN A 256 -18.12 -3.19 17.79
CA GLN A 256 -18.32 -1.94 18.53
C GLN A 256 -18.44 -0.69 17.65
N HIS A 257 -18.03 -0.76 16.38
CA HIS A 257 -18.11 0.38 15.47
C HIS A 257 -19.52 0.52 14.90
N THR A 258 -20.21 1.63 15.19
CA THR A 258 -21.60 1.87 14.74
C THR A 258 -21.73 2.99 13.71
N GLY A 259 -20.63 3.66 13.37
CA GLY A 259 -20.63 4.82 12.49
C GLY A 259 -21.18 4.53 11.08
N PHE A 260 -20.89 3.35 10.54
CA PHE A 260 -21.41 2.93 9.23
C PHE A 260 -22.92 2.65 9.25
N ILE A 261 -23.46 2.16 10.38
CA ILE A 261 -24.90 1.94 10.57
C ILE A 261 -25.62 3.29 10.56
N ARG A 262 -25.12 4.25 11.34
CA ARG A 262 -25.66 5.62 11.36
C ARG A 262 -25.62 6.26 9.97
N LEU A 263 -24.57 5.96 9.19
CA LEU A 263 -24.41 6.48 7.84
C LEU A 263 -25.37 5.81 6.83
N ALA A 264 -25.60 4.50 6.94
CA ALA A 264 -26.60 3.78 6.14
C ALA A 264 -28.00 4.36 6.39
N ILE A 265 -28.39 4.53 7.66
CA ILE A 265 -29.67 5.14 8.06
C ILE A 265 -29.80 6.56 7.50
N ALA A 266 -28.78 7.41 7.72
CA ALA A 266 -28.81 8.80 7.24
C ALA A 266 -28.89 8.90 5.72
N SER A 267 -28.30 7.95 5.00
CA SER A 267 -28.31 7.91 3.53
C SER A 267 -29.52 7.15 2.95
N ARG A 268 -30.33 6.50 3.81
CA ARG A 268 -31.44 5.62 3.42
C ARG A 268 -31.00 4.51 2.45
N VAL A 269 -29.83 3.94 2.70
CA VAL A 269 -29.27 2.85 1.90
C VAL A 269 -29.29 1.57 2.73
N PRO A 270 -29.79 0.44 2.20
CA PRO A 270 -29.78 -0.83 2.91
C PRO A 270 -28.35 -1.25 3.31
N LEU A 271 -28.22 -1.69 4.56
CA LEU A 271 -26.99 -2.20 5.12
C LEU A 271 -26.94 -3.72 4.95
N VAL A 272 -25.92 -4.22 4.27
CA VAL A 272 -25.74 -5.65 4.00
C VAL A 272 -24.48 -6.16 4.72
N PRO A 273 -24.60 -7.04 5.71
CA PRO A 273 -23.44 -7.67 6.33
C PRO A 273 -22.80 -8.67 5.36
N LEU A 274 -21.46 -8.63 5.25
CA LEU A 274 -20.66 -9.60 4.52
C LEU A 274 -19.69 -10.28 5.48
N LEU A 275 -19.72 -11.61 5.50
CA LEU A 275 -18.79 -12.42 6.28
C LEU A 275 -17.90 -13.24 5.34
N CYS A 276 -16.59 -13.01 5.41
CA CYS A 276 -15.57 -13.70 4.63
C CYS A 276 -14.90 -14.78 5.48
N PHE A 277 -15.21 -16.04 5.20
CA PHE A 277 -14.54 -17.14 5.86
C PHE A 277 -13.06 -17.23 5.45
N ALA A 278 -12.22 -17.63 6.39
CA ALA A 278 -10.76 -17.80 6.23
C ALA A 278 -9.94 -16.54 5.89
N GLU A 279 -10.52 -15.34 5.82
CA GLU A 279 -9.76 -14.10 5.59
C GLU A 279 -8.67 -13.87 6.66
N ASN A 280 -8.98 -14.21 7.92
CA ASN A 280 -8.05 -14.16 9.04
C ASN A 280 -6.93 -15.23 8.98
N ASN A 281 -7.05 -16.22 8.10
CA ASN A 281 -6.09 -17.32 7.94
C ASN A 281 -5.11 -17.08 6.79
N VAL A 282 -5.32 -16.04 5.97
CA VAL A 282 -4.43 -15.70 4.84
C VAL A 282 -3.06 -15.24 5.35
N LEU A 283 -3.04 -14.43 6.41
CA LEU A 283 -1.81 -13.91 7.02
C LEU A 283 -1.90 -14.01 8.54
N GLY A 284 -0.82 -14.50 9.15
CA GLY A 284 -0.65 -14.50 10.60
C GLY A 284 -0.09 -13.17 11.11
N MET A 285 -0.56 -12.74 12.28
CA MET A 285 0.00 -11.60 12.99
C MET A 285 0.83 -12.07 14.19
N LEU A 286 2.06 -11.55 14.31
CA LEU A 286 2.85 -11.67 15.54
C LEU A 286 2.20 -10.83 16.64
N GLN A 287 1.86 -11.48 17.75
CA GLN A 287 1.09 -10.85 18.83
C GLN A 287 2.02 -10.18 19.83
N PHE A 288 1.95 -8.85 19.91
CA PHE A 288 2.63 -8.03 20.93
C PHE A 288 1.62 -7.18 21.69
N PRO A 289 0.92 -7.73 22.71
CA PRO A 289 -0.29 -7.13 23.28
C PRO A 289 -0.11 -5.74 23.91
N ARG A 290 1.10 -5.38 24.34
CA ARG A 290 1.41 -4.05 24.87
C ARG A 290 1.50 -3.02 23.74
N ILE A 291 2.21 -3.34 22.67
CA ILE A 291 2.40 -2.46 21.49
C ILE A 291 1.08 -2.31 20.74
N GLN A 292 0.34 -3.40 20.53
CA GLN A 292 -0.95 -3.38 19.84
C GLN A 292 -1.98 -2.50 20.59
N ARG A 293 -2.04 -2.56 21.93
CA ARG A 293 -2.92 -1.68 22.71
C ARG A 293 -2.56 -0.21 22.58
N LEU A 294 -1.28 0.12 22.46
CA LEU A 294 -0.84 1.49 22.22
C LEU A 294 -1.30 1.96 20.84
N SER A 295 -1.15 1.13 19.80
CA SER A 295 -1.54 1.50 18.44
C SER A 295 -3.05 1.72 18.22
N LEU A 296 -3.91 1.22 19.11
CA LEU A 296 -5.36 1.49 19.06
C LEU A 296 -5.75 2.85 19.63
N ARG A 297 -4.83 3.51 20.36
CA ARG A 297 -5.05 4.82 20.98
C ARG A 297 -4.48 5.97 20.13
N LEU A 298 -3.69 5.65 19.11
CA LEU A 298 -3.07 6.58 18.17
C LEU A 298 -3.96 6.77 16.93
#